data_AF-A0A933EXM2-F1
#
_entry.id   AF-A0A933EXM2-F1
#
_cell.length_a   1.000
_cell.length_b   1.000
_cell.length_c   1.000
_cell.angle_alpha   90.00
_cell.angle_beta   90.00
_cell.angle_gamma   90.00
#
_symmetry.space_group_name_H-M   'P 1'
#
loop_
_entity.id
_entity.type
_entity.pdbx_description
1 polymer ?
#
loop_
_entity_poly.entity_id
_entity_poly.type
_entity_poly.pdbx_seq_one_letter_code
_entity_poly.pdbx_strand_id
1 'polypeptide(L)'
;SAGCAFKNPPRLSAGRLIDEVGLKGTRIGDARVSLRHANFFVNLGRATCDDVLSLMEYVQRRVARSTGVLLEPEVRLLGERW
;
A
#
# COMPACT_ATOMS: atom_id res chain seq x y z
N SER A 1 -4.94 12.59 0.45
CA SER A 1 -4.38 11.30 -0.01
C SER A 1 -4.44 11.24 -1.52
N ALA A 2 -3.57 10.48 -2.16
CA ALA A 2 -3.43 10.42 -3.63
C ALA A 2 -4.34 9.39 -4.32
N GLY A 3 -5.41 8.92 -3.65
CA GLY A 3 -6.27 7.83 -4.16
C GLY A 3 -5.80 6.44 -3.72
N CYS A 4 -6.28 5.41 -4.41
CA CYS A 4 -5.89 4.01 -4.19
C CYS A 4 -4.42 3.79 -4.57
N ALA A 5 -3.66 3.11 -3.71
CA ALA A 5 -2.26 2.78 -4.00
C ALA A 5 -2.11 1.56 -4.93
N PHE A 6 -3.03 0.59 -4.81
CA PHE A 6 -3.06 -0.61 -5.64
C PHE A 6 -4.39 -0.74 -6.39
N LYS A 7 -4.32 -1.35 -7.56
CA LYS A 7 -5.51 -1.75 -8.33
C LYS A 7 -6.24 -2.88 -7.60
N ASN A 8 -7.55 -2.96 -7.78
CA ASN A 8 -8.32 -4.11 -7.32
C ASN A 8 -8.07 -5.33 -8.22
N PRO A 9 -7.67 -6.49 -7.65
CA PRO A 9 -7.59 -7.73 -8.43
C PRO A 9 -8.98 -8.17 -8.92
N PRO A 10 -9.08 -9.01 -9.96
CA PRO A 10 -10.36 -9.48 -10.46
C PRO A 10 -11.21 -10.12 -9.35
N ARG A 11 -12.43 -9.60 -9.17
CA ARG A 11 -13.41 -10.06 -8.15
C ARG A 11 -12.98 -9.89 -6.68
N LEU A 12 -11.85 -9.22 -6.40
CA LEU A 12 -11.34 -8.96 -5.06
C LEU A 12 -11.15 -7.45 -4.83
N SER A 13 -10.96 -7.05 -3.57
CA SER A 13 -10.62 -5.68 -3.20
C SER A 13 -9.23 -5.64 -2.59
N ALA A 14 -8.35 -4.79 -3.13
CA ALA A 14 -7.02 -4.59 -2.58
C ALA A 14 -7.08 -4.10 -1.12
N GLY A 15 -7.97 -3.14 -0.85
CA GLY A 15 -8.19 -2.65 0.51
C GLY A 15 -8.63 -3.74 1.47
N ARG A 16 -9.55 -4.62 1.05
CA ARG A 16 -9.98 -5.76 1.86
C ARG A 16 -8.83 -6.73 2.15
N LEU A 17 -8.05 -7.09 1.13
CA LEU A 17 -6.91 -8.00 1.29
C LEU A 17 -5.87 -7.43 2.25
N ILE A 18 -5.54 -6.13 2.16
CA ILE A 18 -4.60 -5.45 3.05
C ILE A 18 -5.13 -5.41 4.50
N ASP A 19 -6.43 -5.21 4.67
CA ASP A 19 -7.09 -5.18 5.99
C ASP A 19 -7.12 -6.58 6.64
N GLU A 20 -7.47 -7.62 5.87
CA GLU A 20 -7.52 -9.01 6.34
C GLU A 20 -6.15 -9.52 6.81
N VAL A 21 -5.05 -9.04 6.21
CA VAL A 21 -3.69 -9.34 6.69
C VAL A 21 -3.20 -8.42 7.81
N GLY A 22 -4.08 -7.56 8.34
CA GLY A 22 -3.83 -6.75 9.53
C GLY A 22 -2.89 -5.56 9.31
N LEU A 23 -2.78 -5.04 8.09
CA LEU A 23 -1.77 -4.03 7.77
C LEU A 23 -2.22 -2.58 7.96
N LYS A 24 -3.48 -2.32 8.33
CA LYS A 24 -3.92 -0.96 8.71
C LYS A 24 -3.07 -0.41 9.85
N GLY A 25 -2.63 0.85 9.71
CA GLY A 25 -1.78 1.50 10.70
C GLY A 25 -0.29 1.14 10.61
N THR A 26 0.10 0.17 9.78
CA THR A 26 1.52 -0.13 9.51
C THR A 26 2.23 1.11 9.01
N ARG A 27 3.43 1.35 9.53
CA ARG A 27 4.21 2.56 9.29
C ARG A 27 5.65 2.22 8.91
N ILE A 28 6.20 2.93 7.92
CA ILE A 28 7.63 2.98 7.61
C ILE A 28 8.00 4.46 7.45
N GLY A 29 9.02 4.91 8.18
CA GLY A 29 9.34 6.33 8.31
C GLY A 29 8.12 7.15 8.71
N ASP A 30 7.77 8.16 7.92
CA ASP A 30 6.55 8.96 8.12
C ASP A 30 5.37 8.56 7.21
N ALA A 31 5.50 7.49 6.43
CA ALA A 31 4.40 6.92 5.66
C ALA A 31 3.63 5.89 6.49
N ARG A 32 2.29 5.86 6.37
CA ARG A 32 1.43 4.91 7.09
C ARG A 32 0.26 4.40 6.23
N VAL A 33 -0.12 3.15 6.40
CA VAL A 33 -1.39 2.62 5.89
C VAL A 33 -2.53 3.24 6.69
N SER A 34 -3.48 3.88 6.01
CA SER A 34 -4.61 4.56 6.64
C SER A 34 -5.44 3.61 7.51
N LEU A 35 -5.74 4.05 8.73
CA LEU A 35 -6.63 3.34 9.65
C LEU A 35 -8.08 3.30 9.14
N ARG A 36 -8.46 4.24 8.26
CA ARG A 36 -9.83 4.32 7.71
C ARG A 36 -10.00 3.48 6.45
N HIS A 37 -8.98 3.43 5.59
CA HIS A 37 -9.05 2.75 4.30
C HIS A 37 -7.70 2.10 3.96
N ALA A 38 -7.60 0.77 4.02
CA ALA A 38 -6.31 0.07 3.96
C ALA A 38 -5.57 0.20 2.60
N ASN A 39 -6.26 0.54 1.51
CA ASN A 39 -5.60 0.85 0.23
C ASN A 39 -5.08 2.29 0.11
N PHE A 40 -5.08 3.06 1.20
CA PHE A 40 -4.64 4.46 1.21
C PHE A 40 -3.39 4.61 2.07
N PHE A 41 -2.38 5.24 1.50
CA PHE A 41 -1.11 5.50 2.15
C PHE A 41 -1.09 7.00 2.49
N VAL A 42 -0.86 7.30 3.76
CA VAL A 42 -0.92 8.66 4.30
C VAL A 42 0.46 9.09 4.76
N ASN A 43 0.82 10.33 4.42
CA ASN A 43 1.99 11.00 4.95
C ASN A 43 1.62 11.61 6.31
N LEU A 44 2.38 11.30 7.36
CA LEU A 44 2.17 11.81 8.72
C LEU A 44 2.87 13.15 8.99
N GLY A 45 3.61 13.68 8.03
CA GLY A 45 4.26 14.99 8.09
C GLY A 45 5.44 15.07 7.14
N ARG A 46 6.44 14.18 7.31
CA ARG A 46 7.72 14.24 6.60
C ARG A 46 8.01 12.98 5.77
N ALA A 47 6.98 12.24 5.35
CA ALA A 47 7.19 11.04 4.56
C ALA A 47 7.89 11.39 3.25
N THR A 48 9.00 10.71 3.01
CA THR A 48 9.76 10.77 1.76
C THR A 48 9.13 9.84 0.72
N CYS A 49 9.55 9.98 -0.55
CA CYS A 49 9.16 9.01 -1.58
C CYS A 49 9.62 7.60 -1.20
N ASP A 50 10.82 7.46 -0.62
CA ASP A 50 11.37 6.18 -0.19
C ASP A 50 10.54 5.53 0.92
N ASP A 51 10.03 6.31 1.88
CA ASP A 51 9.12 5.80 2.92
C ASP A 51 7.84 5.22 2.31
N VAL A 52 7.26 5.92 1.34
CA VAL A 52 6.03 5.48 0.67
C VAL A 52 6.29 4.23 -0.16
N LEU A 53 7.38 4.21 -0.94
CA LEU A 53 7.78 3.07 -1.76
C LEU A 53 8.07 1.83 -0.92
N SER A 54 8.86 1.98 0.14
CA SER A 54 9.18 0.92 1.08
C SER A 54 7.93 0.36 1.75
N LEU A 55 6.99 1.24 2.14
CA LEU A 55 5.72 0.81 2.72
C LEU A 55 4.86 0.06 1.71
N MET A 56 4.81 0.52 0.46
CA MET A 56 4.06 -0.15 -0.61
C MET A 56 4.64 -1.54 -0.90
N GLU A 57 5.96 -1.65 -1.04
CA GLU A 57 6.64 -2.93 -1.27
C GLU A 57 6.42 -3.90 -0.09
N TYR A 58 6.50 -3.41 1.15
CA TYR A 58 6.19 -4.19 2.34
C TYR A 58 4.76 -4.73 2.32
N VAL A 59 3.77 -3.87 2.02
CA VAL A 59 2.36 -4.27 1.92
C VAL A 59 2.16 -5.31 0.83
N GLN A 60 2.69 -5.08 -0.38
CA GLN A 60 2.58 -6.01 -1.50
C GLN A 60 3.16 -7.39 -1.14
N ARG A 61 4.36 -7.45 -0.55
CA ARG A 61 4.99 -8.71 -0.13
C ARG A 61 4.18 -9.43 0.94
N ARG A 62 3.63 -8.71 1.94
CA ARG A 62 2.84 -9.34 3.01
C ARG A 62 1.50 -9.85 2.52
N VAL A 63 0.83 -9.12 1.64
CA VAL A 63 -0.41 -9.60 1.00
C VAL A 63 -0.11 -10.84 0.17
N ALA A 64 0.86 -10.78 -0.75
CA ALA A 64 1.24 -11.91 -1.59
C ALA A 64 1.59 -13.17 -0.78
N ARG A 65 2.38 -13.02 0.29
CA ARG A 65 2.75 -14.15 1.16
C ARG A 65 1.55 -14.77 1.89
N SER A 66 0.55 -13.96 2.25
CA SER A 66 -0.57 -14.41 3.10
C SER A 66 -1.78 -14.89 2.29
N THR A 67 -1.98 -14.34 1.08
CA THR A 67 -3.17 -14.59 0.26
C THR A 67 -2.84 -15.24 -1.08
N GLY A 68 -1.56 -15.28 -1.48
CA GLY A 68 -1.14 -15.70 -2.82
C GLY A 68 -1.41 -14.65 -3.92
N VAL A 69 -1.99 -13.50 -3.58
CA VAL A 69 -2.37 -12.45 -4.54
C VAL A 69 -1.29 -11.36 -4.57
N LEU A 70 -0.71 -11.13 -5.76
CA LEU A 70 0.18 -10.00 -5.99
C LEU A 70 -0.64 -8.75 -6.34
N LEU A 71 -0.57 -7.72 -5.51
CA LEU A 71 -1.24 -6.44 -5.76
C LEU A 71 -0.44 -5.60 -6.76
N GLU A 72 -1.07 -5.15 -7.83
CA GLU A 72 -0.44 -4.23 -8.79
C GLU A 72 -0.54 -2.77 -8.32
N PRO A 73 0.57 -2.00 -8.29
CA PRO A 73 0.52 -0.56 -8.04
C PRO A 73 -0.39 0.17 -9.05
N GLU A 74 -1.21 1.09 -8.56
CA GLU A 74 -2.03 1.98 -9.39
C GLU A 74 -1.36 3.35 -9.58
N VAL A 75 -0.63 3.80 -8.56
CA VAL A 75 0.19 5.00 -8.63
C VAL A 75 1.28 4.84 -9.70
N ARG A 76 1.48 5.87 -10.51
CA ARG A 76 2.56 5.93 -11.50
C ARG A 76 3.75 6.66 -10.88
N LEU A 77 4.92 6.03 -10.88
CA LEU A 77 6.16 6.73 -10.60
C LEU A 77 6.50 7.60 -11.81
N LEU A 78 6.59 8.91 -11.58
CA LEU A 78 7.13 9.85 -12.55
C LEU A 78 8.59 10.10 -12.14
N GLY A 79 9.53 9.39 -12.76
CA GLY A 79 10.93 9.44 -12.35
C GLY A 79 11.72 8.24 -12.83
N GLU A 80 11.52 7.06 -12.24
CA GLU A 80 12.14 5.78 -12.60
C GLU A 80 11.29 4.58 -12.15
N ARG A 81 11.74 3.34 -12.43
CA ARG A 81 11.01 2.05 -12.24
C ARG A 81 10.73 1.73 -10.77
N TRP A 82 9.62 1.00 -10.58
CA TRP A 82 9.20 0.35 -9.33
C TRP A 82 10.15 -0.76 -8.90
#